data_AF-A0A966QFK2-F1
#
_entry.id   AF-A0A966QFK2-F1
#
_cell.length_a   1.000
_cell.length_b   1.000
_cell.length_c   1.000
_cell.angle_alpha   90.00
_cell.angle_beta   90.00
_cell.angle_gamma   90.00
#
_symmetry.space_group_name_H-M   'P 1'
#
loop_
_entity.id
_entity.type
_entity.pdbx_description
1 polymer ?
#
loop_
_entity_poly.entity_id
_entity_poly.type
_entity_poly.pdbx_seq_one_letter_code
_entity_poly.pdbx_strand_id
1 'polypeptide(L)'
;MLRERLELDLLPQLGSADAKTLKPVLKQLRRERLLAYEHLVEVLQSSQHLALVAQLQRWLKQPELTAWGLLPLHGWIAEIQMPTLAGLWLHPGWQVQDCGAETGTLHHLRKAIKGARYQMENFKPMAGAATLRGVEQLKRAQELLGDYNDLQVLRQAIDGQLHQELAEAMPDLDRLLAEQQHACWQQWRQLAEGISASRQRRALLTGVLADQRRLGRAAWWRSRWSWAKGWISA
;
A
#
# COMPACT_ATOMS: atom_id res chain seq x y z
N MET A 1 4.07 8.30 11.53
CA MET A 1 3.03 8.70 10.58
C MET A 1 2.13 9.81 11.11
N LEU A 2 0.98 9.54 11.75
CA LEU A 2 0.01 10.62 12.10
C LEU A 2 0.60 11.73 12.98
N ARG A 3 1.31 11.35 14.06
CA ARG A 3 1.98 12.32 14.95
C ARG A 3 3.08 13.11 14.24
N GLU A 4 3.93 12.42 13.47
CA GLU A 4 5.02 13.08 12.72
C GLU A 4 4.45 14.09 11.72
N ARG A 5 3.35 13.77 11.04
CA ARG A 5 2.66 14.70 10.15
C ARG A 5 2.11 15.91 10.90
N LEU A 6 1.52 15.70 12.07
CA LEU A 6 1.07 16.81 12.92
C LEU A 6 2.23 17.68 13.40
N GLU A 7 3.31 17.08 13.89
CA GLU A 7 4.43 17.80 14.50
C GLU A 7 5.32 18.53 13.48
N LEU A 8 5.57 17.90 12.33
CA LEU A 8 6.52 18.41 11.33
C LEU A 8 5.85 19.24 10.24
N ASP A 9 4.64 18.86 9.82
CA ASP A 9 3.99 19.51 8.67
C ASP A 9 2.93 20.52 9.13
N LEU A 10 2.05 20.15 10.05
CA LEU A 10 0.88 20.97 10.40
C LEU A 10 1.16 21.99 11.51
N LEU A 11 1.79 21.58 12.62
CA LEU A 11 2.04 22.43 13.79
C LEU A 11 2.80 23.73 13.46
N PRO A 12 3.82 23.75 12.56
CA PRO A 12 4.50 25.00 12.20
C PRO A 12 3.62 26.01 11.46
N GLN A 13 2.48 25.58 10.91
CA GLN A 13 1.56 26.42 10.13
C GLN A 13 0.36 26.93 10.97
N LEU A 14 0.24 26.50 12.22
CA LEU A 14 -0.90 26.84 13.08
C LEU A 14 -0.70 28.16 13.83
N GLY A 15 -1.81 28.90 14.01
CA GLY A 15 -1.87 30.00 14.95
C GLY A 15 -1.65 29.55 16.40
N SER A 16 -1.26 30.49 17.27
CA SER A 16 -0.93 30.19 18.67
C SER A 16 -2.10 29.61 19.49
N ALA A 17 -3.35 29.91 19.09
CA ALA A 17 -4.55 29.37 19.73
C ALA A 17 -4.71 27.88 19.43
N ASP A 18 -4.80 27.51 18.14
CA ASP A 18 -4.90 26.12 17.69
C ASP A 18 -3.71 25.27 18.17
N ALA A 19 -2.49 25.81 18.10
CA ALA A 19 -1.31 25.11 18.58
C ALA A 19 -1.38 24.80 20.09
N LYS A 20 -2.03 25.65 20.89
CA LYS A 20 -2.25 25.39 22.32
C LYS A 20 -3.31 24.31 22.53
N THR A 21 -4.41 24.36 21.77
CA THR A 21 -5.50 23.38 21.82
C THR A 21 -5.08 21.99 21.30
N LEU A 22 -4.10 21.92 20.40
CA LEU A 22 -3.58 20.67 19.83
C LEU A 22 -2.64 19.91 20.78
N LYS A 23 -2.00 20.59 21.75
CA LYS A 23 -1.01 19.97 22.67
C LYS A 23 -1.55 18.77 23.47
N PRO A 24 -2.75 18.82 24.09
CA PRO A 24 -3.34 17.66 24.76
C PRO A 24 -3.54 16.47 23.82
N VAL A 25 -3.99 16.73 22.58
CA VAL A 25 -4.20 15.71 21.56
C VAL A 25 -2.89 15.01 21.21
N LEU A 26 -1.82 15.78 20.98
CA LEU A 26 -0.48 15.23 20.75
C LEU A 26 0.04 14.39 21.92
N LYS A 27 -0.22 14.83 23.16
CA LYS A 27 0.16 14.10 24.37
C LYS A 27 -0.57 12.75 24.46
N GLN A 28 -1.86 12.73 24.15
CA GLN A 28 -2.65 11.50 24.15
C GLN A 28 -2.21 10.54 23.04
N LEU A 29 -2.03 11.01 21.80
CA LEU A 29 -1.49 10.19 20.70
C LEU A 29 -0.11 9.60 21.03
N ARG A 30 0.73 10.33 21.76
CA ARG A 30 2.02 9.82 22.25
C ARG A 30 1.84 8.68 23.25
N ARG A 31 0.89 8.82 24.19
CA ARG A 31 0.58 7.78 25.17
C ARG A 31 0.06 6.52 24.50
N GLU A 32 -0.87 6.66 23.56
CA GLU A 32 -1.42 5.52 22.79
C GLU A 32 -0.32 4.80 22.00
N ARG A 33 0.58 5.55 21.34
CA ARG A 33 1.73 4.97 20.65
C ARG A 33 2.65 4.20 21.59
N LEU A 34 2.88 4.70 22.81
CA LEU A 34 3.71 4.03 23.80
C LEU A 34 3.07 2.71 24.24
N LEU A 35 1.79 2.71 24.60
CA LEU A 35 1.06 1.51 25.02
C LEU A 35 1.00 0.46 23.89
N ALA A 36 0.72 0.90 22.65
CA ALA A 36 0.72 0.01 21.50
C ALA A 36 2.12 -0.56 21.21
N TYR A 37 3.18 0.22 21.46
CA TYR A 37 4.56 -0.24 21.32
C TYR A 37 4.95 -1.27 22.38
N GLU A 38 4.61 -1.03 23.64
CA GLU A 38 4.84 -1.98 24.74
C GLU A 38 4.15 -3.32 24.42
N HIS A 39 2.88 -3.28 24.03
CA HIS A 39 2.15 -4.48 23.61
C HIS A 39 2.78 -5.17 22.40
N LEU A 40 3.25 -4.42 21.40
CA LEU A 40 3.95 -4.98 20.24
C LEU A 40 5.22 -5.72 20.66
N VAL A 41 6.02 -5.14 21.57
CA VAL A 41 7.25 -5.77 22.08
C VAL A 41 6.91 -7.08 22.80
N GLU A 42 5.90 -7.07 23.66
CA GLU A 42 5.43 -8.29 24.35
C GLU A 42 5.03 -9.39 23.36
N VAL A 43 4.24 -9.05 22.33
CA VAL A 43 3.81 -10.00 21.30
C VAL A 43 5.00 -10.54 20.53
N LEU A 44 5.94 -9.69 20.10
CA LEU A 44 7.11 -10.10 19.32
C LEU A 44 8.10 -10.96 20.14
N GLN A 45 8.15 -10.77 21.45
CA GLN A 45 8.99 -11.55 22.37
C GLN A 45 8.27 -12.79 22.92
N SER A 46 6.97 -12.93 22.67
CA SER A 46 6.19 -14.07 23.14
C SER A 46 6.70 -15.40 22.57
N SER A 47 6.58 -16.45 23.38
CA SER A 47 6.93 -17.82 22.96
C SER A 47 6.13 -18.27 21.73
N GLN A 48 4.88 -17.86 21.61
CA GLN A 48 4.02 -18.16 20.46
C GLN A 48 4.56 -17.54 19.17
N HIS A 49 4.91 -16.25 19.19
CA HIS A 49 5.48 -15.58 18.02
C HIS A 49 6.83 -16.18 17.62
N LEU A 50 7.74 -16.39 18.58
CA LEU A 50 9.05 -16.98 18.31
C LEU A 50 8.92 -18.41 17.77
N ALA A 51 7.96 -19.20 18.28
CA ALA A 51 7.66 -20.53 17.75
C ALA A 51 7.16 -20.48 16.31
N LEU A 52 6.28 -19.53 15.97
CA LEU A 52 5.81 -19.33 14.60
C LEU A 52 6.97 -18.97 13.66
N VAL A 53 7.82 -18.01 14.04
CA VAL A 53 8.99 -17.62 13.24
C VAL A 53 9.94 -18.80 13.03
N ALA A 54 10.22 -19.58 14.09
CA ALA A 54 11.05 -20.77 13.98
C ALA A 54 10.43 -21.84 13.06
N GLN A 55 9.10 -22.03 13.09
CA GLN A 55 8.40 -22.93 12.18
C GLN A 55 8.52 -22.47 10.72
N LEU A 56 8.29 -21.19 10.44
CA LEU A 56 8.43 -20.63 9.09
C LEU A 56 9.88 -20.75 8.57
N GLN A 57 10.88 -20.47 9.41
CA GLN A 57 12.29 -20.64 9.05
C GLN A 57 12.66 -22.09 8.77
N ARG A 58 12.14 -23.05 9.56
CA ARG A 58 12.34 -24.48 9.29
C ARG A 58 11.73 -24.88 7.96
N TRP A 59 10.50 -24.47 7.68
CA TRP A 59 9.84 -24.75 6.41
C TRP A 59 10.59 -24.12 5.22
N LEU A 60 11.11 -22.89 5.35
CA LEU A 60 11.89 -22.27 4.27
C LEU A 60 13.21 -22.99 3.96
N LYS A 61 13.81 -23.70 4.92
CA LYS A 61 15.02 -24.52 4.70
C LYS A 61 14.71 -25.80 3.92
N GLN A 62 13.56 -26.42 4.19
CA GLN A 62 13.11 -27.65 3.53
C GLN A 62 11.61 -27.56 3.23
N PRO A 63 11.22 -26.84 2.16
CA PRO A 63 9.82 -26.62 1.85
C PRO A 63 9.21 -27.89 1.26
N GLU A 64 8.11 -28.34 1.87
CA GLU A 64 7.25 -29.35 1.26
C GLU A 64 6.30 -28.68 0.29
N LEU A 65 6.60 -28.79 -1.00
CA LEU A 65 5.80 -28.22 -2.08
C LEU A 65 4.69 -29.17 -2.49
N THR A 66 3.52 -28.61 -2.78
CA THR A 66 2.42 -29.34 -3.43
C THR A 66 2.79 -29.67 -4.89
N ALA A 67 2.03 -30.56 -5.54
CA ALA A 67 2.19 -30.84 -6.97
C ALA A 67 2.17 -29.57 -7.83
N TRP A 68 1.37 -28.56 -7.45
CA TRP A 68 1.33 -27.25 -8.08
C TRP A 68 2.62 -26.45 -7.87
N GLY A 69 3.21 -26.50 -6.66
CA GLY A 69 4.46 -25.81 -6.35
C GLY A 69 5.68 -26.36 -7.09
N LEU A 70 5.59 -27.57 -7.63
CA LEU A 70 6.63 -28.19 -8.46
C LEU A 70 6.55 -27.79 -9.95
N LEU A 71 5.45 -27.15 -10.38
CA LEU A 71 5.29 -26.74 -11.77
C LEU A 71 6.20 -25.54 -12.13
N PRO A 72 6.72 -25.46 -13.36
CA PRO A 72 7.55 -24.33 -13.76
C PRO A 72 6.77 -23.01 -13.78
N LEU A 73 7.15 -22.07 -12.90
CA LEU A 73 6.48 -20.78 -12.73
C LEU A 73 6.34 -19.97 -14.03
N HIS A 74 7.32 -20.06 -14.92
CA HIS A 74 7.33 -19.28 -16.17
C HIS A 74 6.15 -19.59 -17.10
N GLY A 75 5.45 -20.71 -16.93
CA GLY A 75 4.25 -21.06 -17.67
C GLY A 75 2.97 -20.43 -17.14
N TRP A 76 3.02 -19.78 -15.98
CA TRP A 76 1.83 -19.41 -15.18
C TRP A 76 1.77 -17.92 -14.81
N ILE A 77 2.72 -17.10 -15.26
CA ILE A 77 2.85 -15.71 -14.77
C ILE A 77 1.68 -14.83 -15.22
N ALA A 78 1.14 -15.07 -16.41
CA ALA A 78 -0.05 -14.37 -16.87
C ALA A 78 -1.28 -14.82 -16.07
N GLU A 79 -1.48 -16.12 -15.92
CA GLU A 79 -2.60 -16.75 -15.21
C GLU A 79 -2.64 -16.33 -13.74
N ILE A 80 -1.48 -16.16 -13.11
CA ILE A 80 -1.37 -15.66 -11.73
C ILE A 80 -1.74 -14.17 -11.65
N GLN A 81 -1.20 -13.32 -12.53
CA GLN A 81 -1.36 -11.86 -12.40
C GLN A 81 -2.66 -11.29 -13.00
N MET A 82 -3.19 -11.91 -14.06
CA MET A 82 -4.33 -11.38 -14.82
C MET A 82 -5.63 -11.29 -14.01
N PRO A 83 -6.02 -12.27 -13.17
CA PRO A 83 -7.25 -12.17 -12.38
C PRO A 83 -7.25 -10.96 -11.46
N THR A 84 -6.12 -10.68 -10.81
CA THR A 84 -5.97 -9.52 -9.92
C THR A 84 -6.05 -8.22 -10.69
N LEU A 85 -5.42 -8.13 -11.87
CA LEU A 85 -5.53 -6.95 -12.71
C LEU A 85 -6.96 -6.74 -13.24
N ALA A 86 -7.64 -7.81 -13.66
CA ALA A 86 -9.02 -7.74 -14.12
C ALA A 86 -9.95 -7.24 -13.01
N GLY A 87 -9.84 -7.81 -11.81
CA GLY A 87 -10.59 -7.36 -10.64
C GLY A 87 -10.30 -5.91 -10.27
N LEU A 88 -9.02 -5.50 -10.32
CA LEU A 88 -8.63 -4.11 -10.08
C LEU A 88 -9.31 -3.14 -11.06
N TRP A 89 -9.31 -3.44 -12.35
CA TRP A 89 -9.85 -2.52 -13.37
C TRP A 89 -11.37 -2.41 -13.38
N LEU A 90 -12.06 -3.37 -12.78
CA LEU A 90 -13.52 -3.36 -12.60
C LEU A 90 -13.94 -2.73 -11.27
N HIS A 91 -12.98 -2.31 -10.44
CA HIS A 91 -13.27 -1.80 -9.11
C HIS A 91 -14.03 -0.44 -9.18
N PRO A 92 -15.17 -0.28 -8.49
CA PRO A 92 -16.00 0.93 -8.60
C PRO A 92 -15.31 2.20 -8.09
N GLY A 93 -14.34 2.06 -7.18
CA GLY A 93 -13.56 3.18 -6.64
C GLY A 93 -12.85 4.05 -7.69
N TRP A 94 -12.61 3.56 -8.91
CA TRP A 94 -12.08 4.39 -10.00
C TRP A 94 -13.06 5.48 -10.46
N GLN A 95 -14.35 5.32 -10.15
CA GLN A 95 -15.43 6.21 -10.61
C GLN A 95 -15.85 7.26 -9.57
N VAL A 96 -15.32 7.20 -8.33
CA VAL A 96 -15.65 8.15 -7.27
C VAL A 96 -15.19 9.56 -7.67
N GLN A 97 -16.12 10.51 -7.72
CA GLN A 97 -15.88 11.89 -8.19
C GLN A 97 -15.66 12.88 -7.05
N ASP A 98 -16.34 12.68 -5.93
CA ASP A 98 -16.43 13.69 -4.87
C ASP A 98 -15.41 13.45 -3.75
N CYS A 99 -14.77 14.54 -3.32
CA CYS A 99 -13.87 14.51 -2.17
C CYS A 99 -14.69 14.25 -0.90
N GLY A 100 -14.34 13.19 -0.18
CA GLY A 100 -15.00 12.82 1.09
C GLY A 100 -16.14 11.82 0.91
N ALA A 101 -16.56 11.53 -0.32
CA ALA A 101 -17.55 10.50 -0.60
C ALA A 101 -16.92 9.11 -0.62
N GLU A 102 -17.76 8.10 -0.33
CA GLU A 102 -17.44 6.68 -0.56
C GLU A 102 -16.09 6.22 0.04
N THR A 103 -15.75 6.70 1.24
CA THR A 103 -14.49 6.35 1.93
C THR A 103 -14.24 4.85 2.00
N GLY A 104 -15.29 4.05 2.23
CA GLY A 104 -15.20 2.58 2.20
C GLY A 104 -14.80 2.03 0.83
N THR A 105 -15.39 2.56 -0.25
CA THR A 105 -15.06 2.20 -1.64
C THR A 105 -13.61 2.55 -1.98
N LEU A 106 -13.15 3.76 -1.63
CA LEU A 106 -11.76 4.19 -1.85
C LEU A 106 -10.76 3.36 -1.04
N HIS A 107 -11.10 3.01 0.19
CA HIS A 107 -10.28 2.12 1.02
C HIS A 107 -10.18 0.72 0.41
N HIS A 108 -11.27 0.18 -0.12
CA HIS A 108 -11.25 -1.11 -0.83
C HIS A 108 -10.45 -1.03 -2.13
N LEU A 109 -10.56 0.07 -2.89
CA LEU A 109 -9.73 0.30 -4.07
C LEU A 109 -8.25 0.32 -3.71
N ARG A 110 -7.87 1.02 -2.64
CA ARG A 110 -6.48 1.07 -2.17
C ARG A 110 -5.94 -0.33 -1.85
N LYS A 111 -6.75 -1.19 -1.23
CA LYS A 111 -6.40 -2.60 -0.98
C LYS A 111 -6.21 -3.37 -2.29
N ALA A 112 -7.10 -3.19 -3.26
CA ALA A 112 -6.99 -3.82 -4.58
C ALA A 112 -5.72 -3.38 -5.34
N ILE A 113 -5.41 -2.08 -5.35
CA ILE A 113 -4.19 -1.52 -5.94
C ILE A 113 -2.94 -2.11 -5.26
N LYS A 114 -2.92 -2.13 -3.93
CA LYS A 114 -1.83 -2.71 -3.14
C LYS A 114 -1.61 -4.19 -3.47
N GLY A 115 -2.70 -4.96 -3.54
CA GLY A 115 -2.65 -6.38 -3.91
C GLY A 115 -2.08 -6.61 -5.31
N ALA A 116 -2.58 -5.86 -6.31
CA ALA A 116 -2.07 -5.91 -7.67
C ALA A 116 -0.57 -5.54 -7.74
N ARG A 117 -0.18 -4.45 -7.08
CA ARG A 117 1.22 -4.00 -7.05
C ARG A 117 2.13 -5.07 -6.45
N TYR A 118 1.80 -5.60 -5.28
CA TYR A 118 2.62 -6.61 -4.62
C TYR A 118 2.76 -7.89 -5.44
N GLN A 119 1.67 -8.33 -6.05
CA GLN A 119 1.72 -9.49 -6.93
C GLN A 119 2.67 -9.24 -8.10
N MET A 120 2.59 -8.07 -8.74
CA MET A 120 3.48 -7.72 -9.85
C MET A 120 4.94 -7.51 -9.40
N GLU A 121 5.17 -6.95 -8.21
CA GLU A 121 6.51 -6.78 -7.63
C GLU A 121 7.18 -8.13 -7.36
N ASN A 122 6.44 -9.16 -6.98
CA ASN A 122 6.99 -10.51 -6.83
C ASN A 122 7.57 -11.08 -8.15
N PHE A 123 7.08 -10.58 -9.30
CA PHE A 123 7.55 -10.98 -10.63
C PHE A 123 8.48 -9.96 -11.30
N LYS A 124 8.96 -8.93 -10.57
CA LYS A 124 9.88 -7.90 -11.10
C LYS A 124 11.07 -8.46 -11.90
N PRO A 125 11.76 -9.53 -11.45
CA PRO A 125 12.88 -10.11 -12.20
C PRO A 125 12.50 -10.64 -13.60
N MET A 126 11.22 -10.93 -13.80
CA MET A 126 10.65 -11.48 -15.03
C MET A 126 9.86 -10.43 -15.81
N ALA A 127 9.69 -9.22 -15.27
CA ALA A 127 8.86 -8.16 -15.82
C ALA A 127 9.62 -7.33 -16.87
N GLY A 128 8.90 -6.94 -17.93
CA GLY A 128 9.37 -6.03 -18.96
C GLY A 128 9.08 -4.58 -18.62
N ALA A 129 9.60 -3.65 -19.43
CA ALA A 129 9.49 -2.22 -19.18
C ALA A 129 8.04 -1.72 -19.05
N ALA A 130 7.10 -2.27 -19.82
CA ALA A 130 5.68 -1.90 -19.72
C ALA A 130 5.08 -2.28 -18.35
N THR A 131 5.34 -3.50 -17.89
CA THR A 131 4.90 -4.00 -16.58
C THR A 131 5.50 -3.19 -15.44
N LEU A 132 6.81 -2.91 -15.51
CA LEU A 132 7.50 -2.10 -14.50
C LEU A 132 6.95 -0.67 -14.41
N ARG A 133 6.62 -0.04 -15.55
CA ARG A 133 5.94 1.27 -15.55
C ARG A 133 4.57 1.18 -14.89
N GLY A 134 3.79 0.13 -15.16
CA GLY A 134 2.50 -0.07 -14.50
C GLY A 134 2.63 -0.25 -12.99
N VAL A 135 3.64 -1.00 -12.52
CA VAL A 135 3.94 -1.13 -11.09
C VAL A 135 4.20 0.24 -10.44
N GLU A 136 4.99 1.11 -11.08
CA GLU A 136 5.27 2.43 -10.55
C GLU A 136 4.03 3.33 -10.53
N GLN A 137 3.17 3.24 -11.55
CA GLN A 137 1.89 3.95 -11.55
C GLN A 137 0.97 3.48 -10.42
N LEU A 138 0.86 2.17 -10.20
CA LEU A 138 0.08 1.60 -9.09
C LEU A 138 0.67 1.98 -7.73
N LYS A 139 2.00 2.09 -7.61
CA LYS A 139 2.67 2.57 -6.40
C LYS A 139 2.26 4.00 -6.08
N ARG A 140 2.37 4.91 -7.06
CA ARG A 140 1.96 6.31 -6.90
C ARG A 140 0.47 6.45 -6.55
N ALA A 141 -0.37 5.62 -7.17
CA ALA A 141 -1.80 5.55 -6.87
C ALA A 141 -2.07 5.10 -5.41
N GLN A 142 -1.34 4.08 -4.94
CA GLN A 142 -1.42 3.59 -3.57
C GLN A 142 -0.94 4.63 -2.54
N GLU A 143 0.11 5.40 -2.87
CA GLU A 143 0.66 6.47 -2.03
C GLU A 143 -0.37 7.60 -1.88
N LEU A 144 -0.91 8.13 -2.98
CA LEU A 144 -1.94 9.19 -2.93
C LEU A 144 -3.20 8.77 -2.16
N LEU A 145 -3.72 7.56 -2.40
CA LEU A 145 -4.84 7.04 -1.60
C LEU A 145 -4.45 6.77 -0.15
N GLY A 146 -3.17 6.50 0.12
CA GLY A 146 -2.61 6.38 1.46
C GLY A 146 -2.64 7.72 2.18
N ASP A 147 -2.09 8.77 1.55
CA ASP A 147 -2.07 10.12 2.11
C ASP A 147 -3.47 10.66 2.35
N TYR A 148 -4.40 10.42 1.43
CA TYR A 148 -5.81 10.78 1.57
C TYR A 148 -6.47 10.06 2.76
N ASN A 149 -6.30 8.74 2.86
CA ASN A 149 -6.81 7.94 3.97
C ASN A 149 -6.19 8.39 5.31
N ASP A 150 -4.89 8.70 5.32
CA ASP A 150 -4.18 9.10 6.52
C ASP A 150 -4.68 10.46 7.04
N LEU A 151 -5.06 11.40 6.15
CA LEU A 151 -5.72 12.65 6.54
C LEU A 151 -7.10 12.40 7.18
N GLN A 152 -7.88 11.46 6.64
CA GLN A 152 -9.18 11.10 7.22
C GLN A 152 -9.04 10.44 8.60
N VAL A 153 -8.11 9.49 8.73
CA VAL A 153 -7.81 8.86 10.02
C VAL A 153 -7.27 9.89 11.01
N LEU A 154 -6.46 10.85 10.55
CA LEU A 154 -5.96 11.92 11.40
C LEU A 154 -7.09 12.79 11.95
N ARG A 155 -8.00 13.25 11.08
CA ARG A 155 -9.16 14.05 11.48
C ARG A 155 -10.02 13.28 12.48
N GLN A 156 -10.34 12.02 12.18
CA GLN A 156 -11.11 11.16 13.08
C GLN A 156 -10.43 10.96 14.45
N ALA A 157 -9.10 10.82 14.48
CA ALA A 157 -8.34 10.65 15.72
C ALA A 157 -8.32 11.95 16.56
N ILE A 158 -8.36 13.11 15.93
CA ILE A 158 -8.47 14.41 16.62
C ILE A 158 -9.91 14.58 17.14
N ASP A 159 -10.92 14.37 16.28
CA ASP A 159 -12.34 14.51 16.63
C ASP A 159 -12.72 13.64 17.83
N GLY A 160 -12.20 12.40 17.90
CA GLY A 160 -12.44 11.49 19.03
C GLY A 160 -11.89 11.97 20.38
N GLN A 161 -11.08 13.02 20.39
CA GLN A 161 -10.48 13.61 21.60
C GLN A 161 -11.06 15.00 21.93
N LEU A 162 -11.88 15.56 21.05
CA LEU A 162 -12.52 16.86 21.25
C LEU A 162 -13.94 16.68 21.82
N HIS A 163 -14.38 17.64 22.63
CA HIS A 163 -15.76 17.71 23.13
C HIS A 163 -16.70 18.47 22.19
N GLN A 164 -16.14 19.19 21.22
CA GLN A 164 -16.82 20.03 20.23
C GLN A 164 -16.21 19.77 18.86
N GLU A 165 -16.82 20.29 17.80
CA GLU A 165 -16.33 20.07 16.43
C GLU A 165 -14.93 20.66 16.21
N LEU A 166 -14.13 20.03 15.36
CA LEU A 166 -12.78 20.51 15.04
C LEU A 166 -12.78 21.94 14.51
N ALA A 167 -13.75 22.28 13.65
CA ALA A 167 -13.90 23.62 13.10
C ALA A 167 -14.13 24.70 14.18
N GLU A 168 -14.73 24.33 15.32
CA GLU A 168 -14.95 25.24 16.46
C GLU A 168 -13.74 25.30 17.39
N ALA A 169 -13.09 24.15 17.64
CA ALA A 169 -11.96 24.07 18.56
C ALA A 169 -10.64 24.58 17.98
N MET A 170 -10.40 24.28 16.70
CA MET A 170 -9.15 24.54 15.98
C MET A 170 -9.45 24.85 14.50
N PRO A 171 -9.99 26.04 14.19
CA PRO A 171 -10.40 26.42 12.83
C PRO A 171 -9.24 26.48 11.83
N ASP A 172 -8.03 26.87 12.27
CA ASP A 172 -6.86 26.89 11.38
C ASP A 172 -6.46 25.47 11.00
N LEU A 173 -6.50 24.54 11.95
CA LEU A 173 -6.21 23.12 11.71
C LEU A 173 -7.27 22.46 10.83
N ASP A 174 -8.56 22.73 11.05
CA ASP A 174 -9.64 22.22 10.20
C ASP A 174 -9.45 22.66 8.75
N ARG A 175 -9.19 23.96 8.53
CA ARG A 175 -8.92 24.53 7.20
C ARG A 175 -7.70 23.87 6.55
N LEU A 176 -6.58 23.73 7.26
CA LEU A 176 -5.36 23.10 6.72
C LEU A 176 -5.58 21.63 6.34
N LEU A 177 -6.32 20.88 7.15
CA LEU A 177 -6.66 19.48 6.84
C LEU A 177 -7.57 19.39 5.62
N ALA A 178 -8.57 20.27 5.50
CA ALA A 178 -9.46 20.34 4.35
C ALA A 178 -8.69 20.70 3.06
N GLU A 179 -7.77 21.68 3.13
CA GLU A 179 -6.90 22.07 2.01
C GLU A 179 -6.00 20.92 1.55
N GLN A 180 -5.32 20.24 2.49
CA GLN A 180 -4.48 19.08 2.15
C GLN A 180 -5.29 17.92 1.59
N GLN A 181 -6.48 17.66 2.14
CA GLN A 181 -7.37 16.61 1.65
C GLN A 181 -7.82 16.91 0.22
N HIS A 182 -8.21 18.15 -0.07
CA HIS A 182 -8.63 18.57 -1.40
C HIS A 182 -7.46 18.50 -2.40
N ALA A 183 -6.27 18.96 -2.03
CA ALA A 183 -5.07 18.87 -2.88
C ALA A 183 -4.70 17.41 -3.19
N CYS A 184 -4.75 16.53 -2.18
CA CYS A 184 -4.51 15.10 -2.37
C CYS A 184 -5.56 14.46 -3.28
N TRP A 185 -6.83 14.86 -3.12
CA TRP A 185 -7.93 14.39 -3.97
C TRP A 185 -7.74 14.78 -5.43
N GLN A 186 -7.37 16.03 -5.70
CA GLN A 186 -7.11 16.51 -7.07
C GLN A 186 -5.98 15.72 -7.74
N GLN A 187 -4.88 15.48 -7.03
CA GLN A 187 -3.76 14.67 -7.54
C GLN A 187 -4.17 13.22 -7.80
N TRP A 188 -4.94 12.63 -6.89
CA TRP A 188 -5.51 11.30 -7.06
C TRP A 188 -6.38 11.24 -8.32
N ARG A 189 -7.30 12.18 -8.50
CA ARG A 189 -8.21 12.26 -9.65
C ARG A 189 -7.46 12.35 -10.98
N GLN A 190 -6.49 13.24 -11.06
CA GLN A 190 -5.65 13.40 -12.25
C GLN A 190 -4.90 12.09 -12.59
N LEU A 191 -4.35 11.42 -11.58
CA LEU A 191 -3.66 10.14 -11.78
C LEU A 191 -4.63 9.02 -12.17
N ALA A 192 -5.79 8.93 -11.49
CA ALA A 192 -6.81 7.92 -11.73
C ALA A 192 -7.36 8.00 -13.16
N GLU A 193 -7.63 9.20 -13.67
CA GLU A 193 -8.05 9.42 -15.06
C GLU A 193 -6.98 8.96 -16.06
N GLY A 194 -5.70 9.23 -15.77
CA GLY A 194 -4.59 8.78 -16.59
C GLY A 194 -4.46 7.25 -16.63
N ILE A 195 -4.43 6.62 -15.46
CA ILE A 195 -4.22 5.16 -15.32
C ILE A 195 -5.42 4.37 -15.86
N SER A 196 -6.64 4.80 -15.53
CA SER A 196 -7.88 4.11 -15.93
C SER A 196 -8.20 4.26 -17.43
N ALA A 197 -7.55 5.21 -18.12
CA ALA A 197 -7.69 5.38 -19.56
C ALA A 197 -7.42 4.07 -20.31
N SER A 198 -8.29 3.74 -21.26
CA SER A 198 -8.27 2.47 -22.01
C SER A 198 -6.92 2.14 -22.65
N ARG A 199 -6.07 3.13 -22.95
CA ARG A 199 -4.72 2.91 -23.49
C ARG A 199 -3.75 2.40 -22.42
N GLN A 200 -3.69 3.05 -21.25
CA GLN A 200 -2.74 2.68 -20.18
C GLN A 200 -3.10 1.33 -19.56
N ARG A 201 -4.39 1.12 -19.26
CA ARG A 201 -4.91 -0.18 -18.81
C ARG A 201 -4.53 -1.32 -19.76
N ARG A 202 -4.76 -1.15 -21.07
CA ARG A 202 -4.42 -2.17 -22.08
C ARG A 202 -2.90 -2.35 -22.22
N ALA A 203 -2.11 -1.29 -22.09
CA ALA A 203 -0.66 -1.37 -22.12
C ALA A 203 -0.10 -2.27 -20.99
N LEU A 204 -0.70 -2.20 -19.79
CA LEU A 204 -0.30 -3.07 -18.69
C LEU A 204 -0.64 -4.54 -18.94
N LEU A 205 -1.87 -4.82 -19.36
CA LEU A 205 -2.32 -6.18 -19.67
C LEU A 205 -1.48 -6.81 -20.79
N THR A 206 -1.24 -6.06 -21.86
CA THR A 206 -0.39 -6.51 -22.98
C THR A 206 1.07 -6.68 -22.55
N GLY A 207 1.57 -5.85 -21.63
CA GLY A 207 2.88 -5.99 -21.00
C GLY A 207 3.05 -7.32 -20.28
N VAL A 208 2.10 -7.71 -19.43
CA VAL A 208 2.11 -9.00 -18.72
C VAL A 208 2.10 -10.19 -19.69
N LEU A 209 1.29 -10.13 -20.76
CA LEU A 209 1.30 -11.18 -21.80
C LEU A 209 2.60 -11.20 -22.62
N ALA A 210 3.21 -10.05 -22.84
CA ALA A 210 4.50 -9.98 -23.52
C ALA A 210 5.62 -10.57 -22.66
N ASP A 211 5.55 -10.36 -21.34
CA ASP A 211 6.46 -10.95 -20.37
C ASP A 211 6.35 -12.47 -20.42
N GLN A 212 5.15 -13.03 -20.25
CA GLN A 212 4.89 -14.48 -20.37
C GLN A 212 5.49 -15.07 -21.67
N ARG A 213 5.22 -14.44 -22.82
CA ARG A 213 5.73 -14.89 -24.12
C ARG A 213 7.26 -14.83 -24.24
N ARG A 214 7.91 -13.83 -23.63
CA ARG A 214 9.37 -13.72 -23.60
C ARG A 214 9.98 -14.87 -22.81
N LEU A 215 9.35 -15.25 -21.71
CA LEU A 215 9.80 -16.33 -20.85
C LEU A 215 9.67 -17.70 -21.52
N GLY A 216 8.56 -17.96 -22.22
CA GLY A 216 8.36 -19.21 -22.96
C GLY A 216 9.29 -19.40 -24.17
N ARG A 217 9.78 -18.31 -24.78
CA ARG A 217 10.71 -18.38 -25.93
C ARG A 217 12.18 -18.49 -25.53
N ALA A 218 12.55 -17.96 -24.37
CA ALA A 218 13.94 -17.96 -23.93
C ALA A 218 14.23 -19.24 -23.14
N ALA A 219 14.98 -20.18 -23.72
CA ALA A 219 15.66 -21.24 -22.94
C ALA A 219 16.72 -20.68 -21.95
N TRP A 220 16.93 -19.36 -21.97
CA TRP A 220 17.96 -18.58 -21.28
C TRP A 220 17.82 -18.51 -19.75
N TRP A 221 16.69 -18.97 -19.17
CA TRP A 221 16.48 -18.98 -17.71
C TRP A 221 17.30 -20.06 -16.97
N ARG A 222 17.79 -21.09 -17.68
CA ARG A 222 18.62 -22.15 -17.06
C ARG A 222 20.01 -21.68 -16.63
N SER A 223 20.53 -20.57 -17.17
CA SER A 223 21.90 -20.10 -16.89
C SER A 223 22.00 -18.96 -15.86
N ARG A 224 20.91 -18.22 -15.58
CA ARG A 224 20.95 -17.01 -14.73
C ARG A 224 20.44 -17.20 -13.30
N TRP A 225 19.87 -18.37 -13.00
CA TRP A 225 19.46 -18.78 -11.64
C TRP A 225 20.36 -19.93 -11.15
N SER A 226 21.67 -19.69 -11.08
CA SER A 226 22.62 -20.59 -10.42
C SER A 226 22.82 -20.26 -8.93
N TRP A 227 21.99 -19.41 -8.32
CA TRP A 227 22.02 -19.11 -6.88
C TRP A 227 21.59 -20.29 -5.98
N ALA A 228 21.06 -21.37 -6.57
CA ALA A 228 20.63 -22.55 -5.82
C ALA A 228 21.73 -23.64 -5.61
N LYS A 229 22.98 -23.40 -6.00
CA LYS A 229 24.08 -24.35 -5.72
C LYS A 229 24.87 -24.09 -4.43
N GLY A 230 24.57 -23.02 -3.69
CA GLY A 230 25.33 -22.63 -2.49
C GLY A 230 24.67 -22.91 -1.13
N TRP A 231 23.44 -23.46 -1.09
CA TRP A 231 22.68 -23.63 0.17
C TRP A 231 22.44 -25.09 0.57
N ILE A 232 23.11 -26.05 -0.07
CA ILE A 232 23.07 -27.50 0.28
C ILE A 232 24.48 -28.06 0.59
N SER A 233 25.46 -27.21 0.91
CA SER A 233 26.74 -27.70 1.44
C SER A 233 27.40 -26.71 2.39
N ALA A 234 26.91 -26.71 3.64
CA ALA A 234 27.66 -26.60 4.89
C ALA A 234 26.68 -26.76 6.06
#